data_AF-A0A6N8NHN9-F1
#
_entry.id   AF-A0A6N8NHN9-F1
#
_cell.length_a   1.000
_cell.length_b   1.000
_cell.length_c   1.000
_cell.angle_alpha   90.00
_cell.angle_beta   90.00
_cell.angle_gamma   90.00
#
_symmetry.space_group_name_H-M   'P 1'
#
loop_
_entity.id
_entity.type
_entity.pdbx_description
1 polymer ?
#
loop_
_entity_poly.entity_id
_entity_poly.type
_entity_poly.pdbx_seq_one_letter_code
_entity_poly.pdbx_strand_id
1 'polypeptide(L)' 'MSNKPFIYQAPFPMGKDNTEYYLLTSDYVSVADFDGETILKVEPEALTLLAQQAFHDAS' A
#
# COMPACT_ATOMS: atom_id res chain seq x y z
N MET A 1 -2.37 42.08 -10.36
CA MET A 1 -2.82 40.69 -10.14
C MET A 1 -1.95 40.10 -9.04
N SER A 2 -2.53 39.63 -7.94
CA SER A 2 -1.78 39.07 -6.81
C SER A 2 -1.14 37.73 -7.22
N ASN A 3 0.19 37.69 -7.38
CA ASN A 3 0.95 36.54 -7.86
C ASN A 3 1.23 35.52 -6.72
N LYS A 4 0.19 34.98 -6.09
CA LYS A 4 0.38 33.94 -5.06
C LYS A 4 0.66 32.59 -5.75
N PRO A 5 1.73 31.87 -5.36
CA PRO A 5 2.03 30.54 -5.91
C PRO A 5 0.95 29.55 -5.49
N PHE A 6 0.58 28.65 -6.40
CA PHE A 6 -0.26 27.50 -6.07
C PHE A 6 0.53 26.51 -5.21
N ILE A 7 -0.07 26.10 -4.10
CA ILE A 7 0.50 25.08 -3.20
C ILE A 7 -0.56 24.00 -3.09
N TYR A 8 -0.25 22.80 -3.59
CA TYR A 8 -1.11 21.65 -3.42
C TYR A 8 -1.12 21.22 -1.95
N GLN A 9 -2.30 21.05 -1.38
CA GLN A 9 -2.49 20.48 -0.05
C GLN A 9 -3.45 19.29 -0.17
N ALA A 10 -3.03 18.15 0.37
CA ALA A 10 -3.89 16.98 0.46
C ALA A 10 -5.11 17.31 1.34
N PRO A 11 -6.35 16.98 0.92
CA PRO A 11 -7.55 17.22 1.72
C PRO A 11 -7.53 16.51 3.08
N PHE A 12 -6.83 15.36 3.15
CA PHE A 12 -6.71 14.53 4.35
C PHE A 12 -5.23 14.29 4.65
N PRO A 13 -4.60 15.11 5.50
CA PRO A 13 -3.23 14.88 5.92
C PRO A 13 -3.15 13.61 6.78
N MET A 14 -2.22 12.71 6.46
CA MET A 14 -2.02 11.47 7.20
C MET A 14 -1.20 11.71 8.47
N GLY A 15 -1.56 11.03 9.56
CA GLY A 15 -0.79 10.99 10.80
C GLY A 15 0.35 9.97 10.76
N LYS A 16 1.07 9.81 11.87
CA LYS A 16 2.04 8.72 12.03
C LYS A 16 1.30 7.39 12.15
N ASP A 17 1.76 6.38 11.43
CA ASP A 17 1.34 5.00 11.63
C ASP A 17 2.15 4.36 12.75
N ASN A 18 1.47 3.92 13.81
CA ASN A 18 2.07 3.19 14.93
C ASN A 18 1.49 1.77 15.06
N THR A 19 0.82 1.28 14.00
CA THR A 19 0.18 -0.03 13.99
C THR A 19 1.25 -1.12 13.93
N GLU A 20 1.12 -2.13 14.77
CA GLU A 20 1.99 -3.31 14.71
C GLU A 20 1.47 -4.29 13.66
N TYR A 21 2.36 -4.78 12.80
CA TYR A 21 2.06 -5.74 11.73
C TYR A 21 2.88 -7.01 11.91
N TYR A 22 2.33 -8.14 11.48
CA TYR A 22 3.05 -9.39 11.35
C TYR A 22 3.12 -9.81 9.88
N LEU A 23 4.17 -10.55 9.52
CA LEU A 23 4.32 -11.09 8.17
C LEU A 23 3.44 -12.32 8.01
N LEU A 24 2.42 -12.23 7.18
CA LEU A 24 1.56 -13.37 6.84
C LEU A 24 2.25 -14.33 5.86
N THR A 25 2.80 -13.80 4.77
CA THR A 25 3.56 -14.55 3.76
C THR A 25 4.34 -13.59 2.85
N SER A 26 5.36 -14.10 2.16
CA SER A 26 6.09 -13.41 1.10
C SER A 26 5.98 -14.08 -0.27
N ASP A 27 5.20 -15.17 -0.39
CA ASP A 27 5.27 -16.07 -1.55
C ASP A 27 4.66 -15.47 -2.82
N TYR A 28 3.70 -14.56 -2.67
CA TYR A 28 2.88 -14.04 -3.77
C TYR A 28 3.33 -12.66 -4.27
N VAL A 29 4.51 -12.21 -3.85
CA VAL A 29 5.05 -10.92 -4.23
C VAL A 29 6.40 -11.09 -4.91
N SER A 30 6.59 -10.34 -6.00
CA SER A 30 7.86 -10.28 -6.70
C SER A 30 8.09 -8.89 -7.26
N VAL A 31 9.33 -8.61 -7.63
CA VAL A 31 9.73 -7.34 -8.23
C VAL A 31 9.99 -7.56 -9.71
N ALA A 32 9.54 -6.62 -10.55
CA ALA A 32 9.83 -6.61 -11.98
C ALA A 32 10.13 -5.18 -12.44
N ASP A 33 10.92 -5.05 -13.51
CA ASP A 33 11.20 -3.74 -14.11
C ASP A 33 10.29 -3.47 -15.30
N PHE A 34 9.74 -2.26 -15.36
CA PHE A 34 8.90 -1.80 -16.45
C PHE A 34 9.20 -0.33 -16.76
N ASP A 35 9.61 -0.05 -17.99
CA ASP A 35 10.02 1.30 -18.46
C ASP A 35 11.06 2.00 -17.57
N GLY A 36 12.00 1.22 -17.00
CA GLY A 36 13.03 1.72 -16.09
C GLY A 36 12.55 1.97 -14.65
N GLU A 37 11.29 1.68 -14.35
CA GLU A 37 10.74 1.74 -12.99
C GLU A 37 10.57 0.33 -12.40
N THR A 38 10.88 0.22 -11.11
CA THR A 38 10.69 -1.01 -10.34
C THR A 38 9.24 -1.15 -9.89
N ILE A 39 8.56 -2.19 -10.35
CA ILE A 39 7.15 -2.49 -10.08
C ILE A 39 7.03 -3.70 -9.14
N LEU A 40 6.12 -3.60 -8.16
CA LEU A 40 5.71 -4.72 -7.33
C LEU A 40 4.61 -5.52 -8.04
N LYS A 41 4.89 -6.78 -8.35
CA LYS A 41 3.89 -7.74 -8.85
C LYS A 41 3.30 -8.50 -7.67
N VAL A 42 1.97 -8.53 -7.63
CA VAL A 42 1.19 -9.24 -6.60
C VAL A 42 0.29 -10.25 -7.29
N GLU A 43 0.37 -11.51 -6.91
CA GLU A 43 -0.53 -12.55 -7.42
C GLU A 43 -1.93 -12.40 -6.79
N PRO A 44 -3.03 -12.61 -7.54
CA PRO A 44 -4.39 -12.47 -7.03
C PRO A 44 -4.67 -13.28 -5.75
N GLU A 45 -4.04 -14.44 -5.62
CA GLU A 45 -4.10 -15.35 -4.48
C GLU A 45 -3.68 -14.67 -3.17
N ALA A 46 -2.75 -13.71 -3.23
CA ALA A 46 -2.34 -12.91 -2.08
C ALA A 46 -3.53 -12.15 -1.46
N LEU A 47 -4.40 -11.61 -2.30
CA LEU A 47 -5.56 -10.83 -1.87
C LEU A 47 -6.61 -11.73 -1.21
N THR A 48 -6.80 -12.94 -1.77
CA THR A 48 -7.70 -13.94 -1.18
C THR A 48 -7.20 -14.38 0.19
N LEU A 49 -5.91 -14.72 0.32
CA LEU A 49 -5.30 -15.13 1.59
C LEU A 49 -5.38 -14.00 2.64
N LEU A 50 -4.99 -12.78 2.26
CA LEU A 50 -5.03 -11.61 3.15
C LEU A 50 -6.43 -11.36 3.69
N ALA A 51 -7.44 -11.36 2.80
CA ALA A 51 -8.82 -11.15 3.22
C ALA A 51 -9.29 -12.27 4.17
N GLN A 52 -9.02 -13.53 3.84
CA GLN A 52 -9.40 -14.67 4.68
C GLN A 52 -8.79 -14.57 6.08
N GLN A 53 -7.49 -14.29 6.18
CA GLN A 53 -6.80 -14.17 7.46
C GLN A 53 -7.30 -12.95 8.25
N ALA A 54 -7.49 -11.80 7.60
CA ALA A 54 -7.96 -10.59 8.27
C ALA A 54 -9.35 -10.75 8.90
N PHE A 55 -10.28 -11.42 8.20
CA PHE A 55 -11.60 -11.71 8.77
C PHE A 55 -11.54 -12.74 9.89
N HIS A 56 -10.62 -13.69 9.83
CA HIS A 56 -10.40 -14.65 10.92
C HIS A 56 -9.85 -13.96 12.18
N ASP A 57 -8.82 -13.12 12.04
CA ASP A 57 -8.15 -12.44 13.16
C ASP A 57 -9.05 -11.41 13.85
N ALA A 58 -10.02 -10.83 13.11
CA ALA A 58 -10.92 -9.81 13.62
C ALA A 58 -12.22 -10.36 14.24
N SER A 59 -12.42 -11.69 14.25
CA SER A 59 -13.61 -12.36 14.81
C SER A 59 -13.41 -12.72 16.29
#